data_AF-A0A944V1R5-F1
#
_entry.id   AF-A0A944V1R5-F1
#
_cell.length_a   1.000
_cell.length_b   1.000
_cell.length_c   1.000
_cell.angle_alpha   90.00
_cell.angle_beta   90.00
_cell.angle_gamma   90.00
#
_symmetry.space_group_name_H-M   'P 1'
#
loop_
_entity.id
_entity.type
_entity.pdbx_description
1 polymer ?
#
loop_
_entity_poly.entity_id
_entity_poly.type
_entity_poly.pdbx_seq_one_letter_code
_entity_poly.pdbx_strand_id
1 'polypeptide(L)'
;INGNDHFFLNLSMPVGKVTLDAARNIENSSIVVAMCRNGTDFGLQLAGTKNDWFIGKALVPDALYFPGFTKDDANPDIGDSSITETVGLGGFAIAASPAIVQFVGGTANDAVNYTLAMYEIAFGENNMYQIPYLNFRGTPTGIDVTKVVEKGLTPFIDTGVAHKDPGIGQVGAGVLSAPMDPFIKAAIGLAKQLKNK
;
A
#
# COMPACT_ATOMS: atom_id res chain seq x y z
N ILE A 1 4.96 6.32 -25.32
CA ILE A 1 5.68 5.77 -24.15
C ILE A 1 6.29 6.90 -23.33
N ASN A 2 7.16 7.73 -23.90
CA ASN A 2 7.82 8.87 -23.23
C ASN A 2 6.96 10.15 -23.04
N GLY A 3 5.66 10.13 -23.34
CA GLY A 3 4.78 11.30 -23.21
C GLY A 3 3.88 11.28 -21.97
N ASN A 4 4.03 10.26 -21.13
CA ASN A 4 3.28 10.11 -19.88
C ASN A 4 4.17 9.39 -18.86
N ASP A 5 4.59 10.11 -17.83
CA ASP A 5 5.48 9.59 -16.79
C ASP A 5 4.84 8.46 -15.96
N HIS A 6 3.52 8.31 -16.02
CA HIS A 6 2.79 7.20 -15.40
C HIS A 6 2.77 5.91 -16.26
N PHE A 7 3.37 5.90 -17.46
CA PHE A 7 3.37 4.71 -18.32
C PHE A 7 3.90 3.47 -17.58
N PHE A 8 4.94 3.63 -16.77
CA PHE A 8 5.58 2.52 -16.04
C PHE A 8 4.72 1.96 -14.90
N LEU A 9 3.83 2.75 -14.29
CA LEU A 9 2.94 2.28 -13.23
C LEU A 9 2.09 1.08 -13.68
N ASN A 10 1.62 1.12 -14.94
CA ASN A 10 0.83 0.03 -15.52
C ASN A 10 1.63 -1.25 -15.72
N LEU A 11 2.97 -1.18 -15.70
CA LEU A 11 3.86 -2.34 -15.77
C LEU A 11 4.27 -2.80 -14.37
N SER A 12 4.48 -1.88 -13.43
CA SER A 12 4.87 -2.23 -12.05
C SER A 12 3.76 -2.99 -11.32
N MET A 13 2.49 -2.62 -11.53
CA MET A 13 1.35 -3.30 -10.90
C MET A 13 1.25 -4.80 -11.23
N PRO A 14 1.22 -5.25 -12.51
CA PRO A 14 1.18 -6.67 -12.83
C PRO A 14 2.45 -7.42 -12.41
N VAL A 15 3.62 -6.76 -12.41
CA VAL A 15 4.86 -7.34 -11.86
C VAL A 15 4.73 -7.59 -10.35
N GLY A 16 4.20 -6.62 -9.61
CA GLY A 16 3.91 -6.79 -8.18
C GLY A 16 2.91 -7.92 -7.94
N LYS A 17 1.83 -7.94 -8.73
CA LYS A 17 0.79 -8.97 -8.64
C LYS A 17 1.32 -10.38 -8.89
N VAL A 18 2.07 -10.61 -9.97
CA VAL A 18 2.61 -11.96 -10.28
C VAL A 18 3.64 -12.41 -9.25
N THR A 19 4.42 -11.46 -8.70
CA THR A 19 5.36 -11.76 -7.60
C THR A 19 4.63 -12.22 -6.35
N LEU A 20 3.58 -11.51 -5.94
CA LEU A 20 2.80 -11.82 -4.73
C LEU A 20 1.93 -13.07 -4.89
N ASP A 21 1.45 -13.35 -6.10
CA ASP A 21 0.66 -14.54 -6.38
C ASP A 21 1.47 -15.84 -6.20
N ALA A 22 2.79 -15.81 -6.40
CA ALA A 22 3.67 -16.92 -6.09
C ALA A 22 3.72 -17.26 -4.59
N ALA A 23 3.34 -16.32 -3.71
CA ALA A 23 3.29 -16.53 -2.26
C ALA A 23 1.90 -16.95 -1.75
N ARG A 24 0.92 -17.18 -2.63
CA ARG A 24 -0.43 -17.62 -2.23
C ARG A 24 -0.46 -19.06 -1.71
N ASN A 25 -1.47 -19.33 -0.89
CA ASN A 25 -1.79 -20.66 -0.35
C ASN A 25 -0.69 -21.26 0.53
N ILE A 26 0.13 -20.41 1.16
CA ILE A 26 1.06 -20.84 2.21
C ILE A 26 0.28 -20.94 3.50
N GLU A 27 0.01 -22.17 3.90
CA GLU A 27 -0.76 -22.49 5.10
C GLU A 27 -0.28 -21.71 6.33
N ASN A 28 -1.22 -21.14 7.09
CA ASN A 28 -0.96 -20.38 8.32
C ASN A 28 -0.18 -19.07 8.14
N SER A 29 0.11 -18.64 6.90
CA SER A 29 0.83 -17.39 6.66
C SER A 29 -0.03 -16.15 6.91
N SER A 30 0.52 -15.20 7.68
CA SER A 30 -0.04 -13.89 7.98
C SER A 30 0.31 -12.80 6.96
N ILE A 31 1.05 -13.16 5.90
CA ILE A 31 1.54 -12.22 4.92
C ILE A 31 0.43 -11.77 3.98
N VAL A 32 0.29 -10.47 3.79
CA VAL A 32 -0.63 -9.86 2.81
C VAL A 32 -0.09 -10.10 1.40
N VAL A 33 -0.94 -10.61 0.50
CA VAL A 33 -0.62 -10.89 -0.92
C VAL A 33 -1.42 -10.05 -1.90
N ALA A 34 -2.38 -9.27 -1.42
CA ALA A 34 -3.07 -8.25 -2.20
C ALA A 34 -3.61 -7.18 -1.26
N MET A 35 -3.43 -5.92 -1.66
CA MET A 35 -4.23 -4.80 -1.21
C MET A 35 -4.82 -4.14 -2.46
N CYS A 36 -6.09 -3.75 -2.41
CA CYS A 36 -6.73 -2.97 -3.46
C CYS A 36 -7.93 -2.21 -2.90
N ARG A 37 -8.48 -1.31 -3.72
CA ARG A 37 -9.54 -0.40 -3.32
C ARG A 37 -10.38 0.00 -4.53
N ASN A 38 -11.66 0.27 -4.33
CA ASN A 38 -12.61 0.46 -5.45
C ASN A 38 -13.38 1.80 -5.36
N GLY A 39 -12.95 2.73 -4.51
CA GLY A 39 -13.64 4.00 -4.29
C GLY A 39 -14.76 3.95 -3.25
N THR A 40 -15.08 2.77 -2.71
CA THR A 40 -16.00 2.60 -1.58
C THR A 40 -15.34 1.82 -0.44
N ASP A 41 -14.63 0.76 -0.80
CA ASP A 41 -14.06 -0.23 0.08
C ASP A 41 -12.56 -0.41 -0.19
N PHE A 42 -11.85 -0.75 0.88
CA PHE A 42 -10.49 -1.26 0.88
C PHE A 42 -10.53 -2.75 1.20
N GLY A 43 -9.84 -3.55 0.40
CA GLY A 43 -9.77 -5.00 0.55
C GLY A 43 -8.33 -5.49 0.64
N LEU A 44 -8.10 -6.52 1.44
CA LEU A 44 -6.85 -7.27 1.43
C LEU A 44 -7.06 -8.79 1.47
N GLN A 45 -6.07 -9.53 0.99
CA GLN A 45 -5.99 -11.00 1.10
C GLN A 45 -4.67 -11.42 1.74
N LEU A 46 -4.69 -12.51 2.50
CA LEU A 46 -3.49 -13.13 3.08
C LEU A 46 -3.08 -14.38 2.31
N ALA A 47 -1.79 -14.69 2.31
CA ALA A 47 -1.22 -15.92 1.76
C ALA A 47 -1.87 -17.18 2.39
N GLY A 48 -2.16 -17.14 3.69
CA GLY A 48 -2.71 -18.27 4.43
C GLY A 48 -4.22 -18.45 4.36
N THR A 49 -4.98 -17.50 3.80
CA THR A 49 -6.45 -17.49 3.84
C THR A 49 -7.11 -17.77 2.49
N LYS A 50 -6.39 -18.43 1.57
CA LYS A 50 -6.88 -18.78 0.22
C LYS A 50 -7.38 -17.53 -0.54
N ASN A 51 -8.70 -17.46 -0.81
CA ASN A 51 -9.35 -16.40 -1.59
C ASN A 51 -10.22 -15.48 -0.73
N ASP A 52 -10.18 -15.62 0.61
CA ASP A 52 -10.97 -14.78 1.50
C ASP A 52 -10.52 -13.32 1.40
N TRP A 53 -11.48 -12.41 1.27
CA TRP A 53 -11.27 -10.96 1.30
C TRP A 53 -11.66 -10.39 2.64
N PHE A 54 -10.80 -9.53 3.17
CA PHE A 54 -11.07 -8.76 4.38
C PHE A 54 -11.26 -7.30 4.00
N ILE A 55 -12.48 -6.81 4.23
CA ILE A 55 -12.99 -5.57 3.65
C ILE A 55 -13.36 -4.57 4.74
N GLY A 56 -13.03 -3.30 4.50
CA GLY A 56 -13.42 -2.16 5.31
C GLY A 56 -13.58 -0.92 4.43
N LYS A 57 -14.03 0.19 5.00
CA LYS A 57 -14.32 1.41 4.23
C LYS A 57 -13.01 2.01 3.65
N ALA A 58 -13.02 2.38 2.37
CA ALA A 58 -11.95 3.18 1.77
C ALA A 58 -11.94 4.59 2.39
N LEU A 59 -10.74 5.11 2.66
CA LEU A 59 -10.57 6.45 3.22
C LEU A 59 -10.49 7.48 2.11
N VAL A 60 -10.89 8.72 2.40
CA VAL A 60 -10.59 9.87 1.54
C VAL A 60 -9.14 10.29 1.81
N PRO A 61 -8.25 10.28 0.80
CA PRO A 61 -6.85 10.62 1.00
C PRO A 61 -6.67 12.02 1.61
N ASP A 62 -5.73 12.13 2.55
CA ASP A 62 -5.30 13.42 3.08
C ASP A 62 -4.03 13.83 2.35
N ALA A 63 -4.18 14.74 1.39
CA ALA A 63 -3.23 14.89 0.30
C ALA A 63 -3.01 16.36 -0.07
N LEU A 64 -1.99 16.62 -0.89
CA LEU A 64 -1.87 17.90 -1.57
C LEU A 64 -2.86 17.94 -2.73
N TYR A 65 -3.75 18.93 -2.69
CA TYR A 65 -4.74 19.19 -3.73
C TYR A 65 -4.20 20.21 -4.74
N PHE A 66 -4.48 19.97 -6.02
CA PHE A 66 -4.13 20.88 -7.09
C PHE A 66 -4.90 22.21 -6.97
N PRO A 67 -4.38 23.32 -7.50
CA PRO A 67 -5.05 24.62 -7.42
C PRO A 67 -6.50 24.55 -7.92
N GLY A 68 -7.43 25.00 -7.08
CA GLY A 68 -8.87 25.00 -7.38
C GLY A 68 -9.64 23.77 -6.88
N PHE A 69 -8.96 22.74 -6.34
CA PHE A 69 -9.59 21.59 -5.72
C PHE A 69 -9.34 21.53 -4.21
N THR A 70 -10.23 20.82 -3.53
CA THR A 70 -10.21 20.59 -2.08
C THR A 70 -10.53 19.14 -1.75
N LYS A 71 -10.45 18.79 -0.47
CA LYS A 71 -10.84 17.46 0.03
C LYS A 71 -12.30 17.12 -0.26
N ASP A 72 -13.18 18.11 -0.39
CA ASP A 72 -14.59 17.89 -0.69
C ASP A 72 -14.82 17.42 -2.14
N ASP A 73 -13.84 17.62 -3.01
CA ASP A 73 -13.85 17.19 -4.41
C ASP A 73 -13.32 15.75 -4.59
N ALA A 74 -12.66 15.21 -3.55
CA ALA A 74 -11.97 13.92 -3.59
C ALA A 74 -12.93 12.73 -3.51
N ASN A 75 -12.65 11.71 -4.33
CA ASN A 75 -13.21 10.37 -4.15
C ASN A 75 -12.47 9.64 -3.01
N PRO A 76 -13.11 8.69 -2.30
CA PRO A 76 -12.37 7.71 -1.52
C PRO A 76 -11.37 6.94 -2.39
N ASP A 77 -10.33 6.40 -1.76
CA ASP A 77 -9.21 5.78 -2.47
C ASP A 77 -9.66 4.68 -3.46
N ILE A 78 -9.15 4.69 -4.71
CA ILE A 78 -9.63 3.83 -5.81
C ILE A 78 -8.55 3.32 -6.79
N GLY A 79 -8.52 2.01 -7.03
CA GLY A 79 -7.59 1.29 -7.91
C GLY A 79 -6.87 0.09 -7.27
N ASP A 80 -6.10 -0.63 -8.08
CA ASP A 80 -5.31 -1.79 -7.63
C ASP A 80 -3.84 -1.43 -7.32
N SER A 81 -3.46 -0.15 -7.46
CA SER A 81 -2.04 0.23 -7.37
C SER A 81 -1.38 0.00 -6.02
N SER A 82 -2.16 -0.20 -4.94
CA SER A 82 -1.64 -0.59 -3.62
C SER A 82 -0.99 -1.98 -3.61
N ILE A 83 -1.09 -2.73 -4.71
CA ILE A 83 -0.26 -3.89 -4.98
C ILE A 83 1.24 -3.55 -5.04
N THR A 84 1.58 -2.30 -5.37
CA THR A 84 2.96 -1.79 -5.45
C THR A 84 3.57 -1.73 -4.04
N GLU A 85 2.84 -1.20 -3.07
CA GLU A 85 3.20 -1.23 -1.65
C GLU A 85 3.22 -2.65 -1.10
N THR A 86 2.27 -3.48 -1.53
CA THR A 86 2.18 -4.88 -1.07
C THR A 86 3.45 -5.66 -1.42
N VAL A 87 4.10 -5.37 -2.56
CA VAL A 87 5.37 -5.98 -2.97
C VAL A 87 6.61 -5.25 -2.43
N GLY A 88 6.44 -4.24 -1.58
CA GLY A 88 7.53 -3.51 -0.94
C GLY A 88 8.11 -2.36 -1.77
N LEU A 89 7.34 -1.81 -2.72
CA LEU A 89 7.67 -0.60 -3.47
C LEU A 89 6.73 0.55 -3.06
N GLY A 90 6.63 1.62 -3.86
CA GLY A 90 5.72 2.75 -3.58
C GLY A 90 6.00 3.40 -2.21
N GLY A 91 4.97 3.58 -1.40
CA GLY A 91 5.09 4.11 -0.03
C GLY A 91 6.12 3.38 0.86
N PHE A 92 6.36 2.09 0.63
CA PHE A 92 7.35 1.29 1.38
C PHE A 92 8.80 1.58 0.97
N ALA A 93 9.01 2.12 -0.23
CA ALA A 93 10.32 2.46 -0.77
C ALA A 93 10.48 3.96 -1.01
N ILE A 94 9.61 4.79 -0.42
CA ILE A 94 9.53 6.23 -0.68
C ILE A 94 10.83 6.98 -0.34
N ALA A 95 11.65 6.44 0.59
CA ALA A 95 13.00 6.96 0.88
C ALA A 95 13.96 6.92 -0.32
N ALA A 96 13.69 6.07 -1.33
CA ALA A 96 14.44 6.03 -2.59
C ALA A 96 14.00 7.12 -3.59
N SER A 97 12.88 7.81 -3.32
CA SER A 97 12.28 8.80 -4.21
C SER A 97 12.07 10.16 -3.51
N PRO A 98 13.12 10.81 -2.99
CA PRO A 98 12.98 12.05 -2.20
C PRO A 98 12.32 13.20 -2.96
N ALA A 99 12.28 13.17 -4.31
CA ALA A 99 11.58 14.17 -5.09
C ALA A 99 10.05 14.12 -4.89
N ILE A 100 9.48 12.94 -4.61
CA ILE A 100 8.04 12.77 -4.53
C ILE A 100 7.42 13.52 -3.35
N VAL A 101 8.18 13.79 -2.28
CA VAL A 101 7.69 14.54 -1.11
C VAL A 101 7.25 15.96 -1.44
N GLN A 102 7.78 16.56 -2.52
CA GLN A 102 7.30 17.85 -3.02
C GLN A 102 5.91 17.76 -3.63
N PHE A 103 5.53 16.58 -4.12
CA PHE A 103 4.28 16.30 -4.80
C PHE A 103 3.21 15.71 -3.86
N VAL A 104 3.61 14.89 -2.89
CA VAL A 104 2.69 14.24 -1.93
C VAL A 104 2.60 14.96 -0.58
N GLY A 105 3.49 15.92 -0.33
CA GLY A 105 3.58 16.67 0.92
C GLY A 105 4.55 16.06 1.93
N GLY A 106 5.11 16.91 2.79
CA GLY A 106 6.07 16.53 3.82
C GLY A 106 7.52 16.91 3.48
N THR A 107 8.46 16.26 4.15
CA THR A 107 9.90 16.49 4.02
C THR A 107 10.63 15.22 3.57
N ALA A 108 11.86 15.36 3.07
CA ALA A 108 12.69 14.19 2.75
C ALA A 108 12.94 13.28 3.96
N ASN A 109 12.98 13.84 5.17
CA ASN A 109 13.09 13.06 6.41
C ASN A 109 11.81 12.27 6.69
N ASP A 110 10.63 12.80 6.35
CA ASP A 110 9.37 12.06 6.50
C ASP A 110 9.37 10.82 5.60
N ALA A 111 9.84 10.92 4.35
CA ALA A 111 9.98 9.75 3.46
C ALA A 111 10.89 8.65 4.05
N VAL A 112 12.00 9.04 4.69
CA VAL A 112 12.86 8.11 5.41
C VAL A 112 12.12 7.48 6.57
N ASN A 113 11.43 8.27 7.39
CA ASN A 113 10.68 7.79 8.55
C ASN A 113 9.54 6.84 8.15
N TYR A 114 8.82 7.13 7.07
CA TYR A 114 7.77 6.25 6.55
C TYR A 114 8.33 4.89 6.15
N THR A 115 9.43 4.88 5.37
CA THR A 115 10.11 3.63 4.98
C THR A 115 10.59 2.87 6.23
N LEU A 116 11.16 3.57 7.21
CA LEU A 116 11.64 2.97 8.46
C LEU A 116 10.49 2.33 9.25
N ALA A 117 9.34 3.01 9.35
CA ALA A 117 8.15 2.48 10.00
C ALA A 117 7.63 1.21 9.29
N MET A 118 7.71 1.13 7.95
CA MET A 118 7.26 -0.05 7.23
C MET A 118 8.09 -1.31 7.52
N TYR A 119 9.37 -1.19 7.92
CA TYR A 119 10.13 -2.35 8.40
C TYR A 119 9.54 -2.98 9.67
N GLU A 120 8.86 -2.19 10.50
CA GLU A 120 8.25 -2.68 11.75
C GLU A 120 7.09 -3.65 11.49
N ILE A 121 6.44 -3.55 10.33
CA ILE A 121 5.31 -4.40 9.93
C ILE A 121 5.65 -5.35 8.77
N ALA A 122 6.86 -5.26 8.21
CA ALA A 122 7.35 -6.19 7.21
C ALA A 122 7.90 -7.47 7.85
N PHE A 123 7.85 -8.58 7.12
CA PHE A 123 8.45 -9.84 7.51
C PHE A 123 9.98 -9.78 7.40
N GLY A 124 10.49 -9.14 6.35
CA GLY A 124 11.92 -8.99 6.13
C GLY A 124 12.27 -7.91 5.10
N GLU A 125 13.53 -7.91 4.67
CA GLU A 125 14.05 -7.00 3.65
C GLU A 125 14.17 -7.71 2.29
N ASN A 126 13.90 -6.99 1.20
CA ASN A 126 14.04 -7.49 -0.17
C ASN A 126 15.52 -7.66 -0.56
N ASN A 127 15.88 -8.76 -1.21
CA ASN A 127 17.26 -8.97 -1.67
C ASN A 127 17.58 -8.35 -3.05
N MET A 128 16.57 -7.92 -3.80
CA MET A 128 16.72 -7.33 -5.14
C MET A 128 16.44 -5.83 -5.16
N TYR A 129 15.40 -5.37 -4.43
CA TYR A 129 15.05 -3.96 -4.33
C TYR A 129 15.78 -3.35 -3.15
N GLN A 130 16.74 -2.48 -3.41
CA GLN A 130 17.56 -1.85 -2.38
C GLN A 130 17.40 -0.33 -2.39
N ILE A 131 17.56 0.28 -1.22
CA ILE A 131 17.48 1.72 -1.03
C ILE A 131 18.90 2.26 -0.77
N PRO A 132 19.58 2.87 -1.76
CA PRO A 132 20.97 3.29 -1.63
C PRO A 132 21.21 4.23 -0.44
N TYR A 133 20.30 5.18 -0.21
CA TYR A 133 20.40 6.15 0.89
C TYR A 133 20.35 5.49 2.28
N LEU A 134 19.76 4.30 2.39
CA LEU A 134 19.74 3.51 3.63
C LEU A 134 20.85 2.45 3.63
N ASN A 135 22.02 2.78 3.06
CA ASN A 135 23.16 1.88 2.91
C ASN A 135 22.79 0.57 2.21
N PHE A 136 21.99 0.67 1.13
CA PHE A 136 21.53 -0.47 0.32
C PHE A 136 20.74 -1.54 1.10
N ARG A 137 20.10 -1.18 2.21
CA ARG A 137 19.08 -2.02 2.84
C ARG A 137 18.00 -2.39 1.84
N GLY A 138 17.49 -3.61 1.94
CA GLY A 138 16.43 -4.12 1.09
C GLY A 138 15.09 -3.49 1.42
N THR A 139 14.21 -3.23 0.47
CA THR A 139 12.90 -2.61 0.78
C THR A 139 12.10 -3.50 1.75
N PRO A 140 11.30 -2.91 2.67
CA PRO A 140 10.47 -3.69 3.57
C PRO A 140 9.50 -4.56 2.77
N THR A 141 9.53 -5.88 2.96
CA THR A 141 8.78 -6.84 2.14
C THR A 141 8.01 -7.85 3.00
N GLY A 142 6.79 -8.18 2.54
CA GLY A 142 5.90 -9.13 3.19
C GLY A 142 5.20 -8.50 4.39
N ILE A 143 4.14 -7.73 4.14
CA ILE A 143 3.35 -7.09 5.20
C ILE A 143 2.73 -8.18 6.08
N ASP A 144 3.08 -8.21 7.37
CA ASP A 144 2.59 -9.18 8.33
C ASP A 144 1.39 -8.60 9.10
N VAL A 145 0.20 -9.17 8.89
CA VAL A 145 -1.03 -8.67 9.54
C VAL A 145 -0.95 -8.72 11.07
N THR A 146 -0.17 -9.66 11.63
CA THR A 146 -0.03 -9.76 13.10
C THR A 146 0.75 -8.58 13.65
N LYS A 147 1.86 -8.19 12.99
CA LYS A 147 2.65 -7.02 13.35
C LYS A 147 1.86 -5.72 13.15
N VAL A 148 1.07 -5.61 12.08
CA VAL A 148 0.20 -4.44 11.83
C VAL A 148 -0.75 -4.22 13.01
N VAL A 149 -1.45 -5.27 13.43
CA VAL A 149 -2.43 -5.19 14.53
C VAL A 149 -1.75 -4.98 15.88
N GLU A 150 -0.67 -5.71 16.16
CA GLU A 150 0.08 -5.61 17.43
C GLU A 150 0.67 -4.21 17.64
N LYS A 151 1.25 -3.62 16.60
CA LYS A 151 1.90 -2.30 16.68
C LYS A 151 0.95 -1.12 16.47
N GLY A 152 -0.28 -1.38 16.04
CA GLY A 152 -1.22 -0.32 15.67
C GLY A 152 -0.74 0.51 14.47
N LEU A 153 0.11 -0.07 13.60
CA LEU A 153 0.75 0.62 12.47
C LEU A 153 0.27 0.00 11.16
N THR A 154 -0.38 0.77 10.30
CA THR A 154 -0.88 0.29 9.01
C THR A 154 0.05 0.62 7.85
N PRO A 155 -0.03 -0.14 6.73
CA PRO A 155 0.69 0.16 5.51
C PRO A 155 0.49 1.60 5.03
N PHE A 156 1.59 2.22 4.65
CA PHE A 156 1.63 3.56 4.08
C PHE A 156 1.57 3.48 2.56
N ILE A 157 0.61 4.19 1.95
CA ILE A 157 0.28 4.12 0.53
C ILE A 157 0.52 5.47 -0.12
N ASP A 158 1.31 5.49 -1.19
CA ASP A 158 1.47 6.64 -2.08
C ASP A 158 0.43 6.53 -3.20
N THR A 159 -0.49 7.51 -3.31
CA THR A 159 -1.63 7.43 -4.23
C THR A 159 -1.95 8.77 -4.89
N GLY A 160 -2.51 8.68 -6.09
CA GLY A 160 -3.18 9.80 -6.74
C GLY A 160 -4.59 10.00 -6.18
N VAL A 161 -5.02 11.25 -6.06
CA VAL A 161 -6.37 11.61 -5.62
C VAL A 161 -7.24 11.81 -6.85
N ALA A 162 -8.29 11.01 -7.00
CA ALA A 162 -9.28 11.17 -8.07
C ALA A 162 -10.43 12.07 -7.62
N HIS A 163 -10.99 12.85 -8.55
CA HIS A 163 -12.23 13.59 -8.32
C HIS A 163 -13.41 12.61 -8.12
N LYS A 164 -14.37 12.95 -7.27
CA LYS A 164 -15.60 12.16 -7.04
C LYS A 164 -16.54 12.11 -8.25
N ASP A 165 -16.56 13.18 -9.03
CA ASP A 165 -17.36 13.26 -10.27
C ASP A 165 -16.61 12.66 -11.48
N PRO A 166 -17.29 11.86 -12.31
CA PRO A 166 -16.66 11.17 -13.44
C PRO A 166 -16.05 12.11 -14.48
N GLY A 167 -14.87 11.77 -14.98
CA GLY A 167 -14.24 12.43 -16.13
C GLY A 167 -13.36 13.64 -15.81
N ILE A 168 -13.35 14.12 -14.56
CA ILE A 168 -12.45 15.22 -14.15
C ILE A 168 -11.01 14.73 -13.95
N GLY A 169 -10.84 13.52 -13.43
CA GLY A 169 -9.53 12.87 -13.30
C GLY A 169 -8.82 13.20 -11.99
N GLN A 170 -7.50 13.34 -12.05
CA GLN A 170 -6.65 13.53 -10.87
C GLN A 170 -6.74 14.97 -10.36
N VAL A 171 -6.99 15.14 -9.07
CA VAL A 171 -7.17 16.44 -8.37
C VAL A 171 -6.12 16.68 -7.30
N GLY A 172 -5.23 15.72 -7.09
CA GLY A 172 -4.17 15.78 -6.11
C GLY A 172 -3.33 14.52 -6.11
N ALA A 173 -2.36 14.52 -5.21
CA ALA A 173 -1.55 13.35 -4.90
C ALA A 173 -1.12 13.44 -3.45
N GLY A 174 -0.95 12.29 -2.84
CA GLY A 174 -0.69 12.26 -1.42
C GLY A 174 -0.40 10.87 -0.92
N VAL A 175 -0.20 10.86 0.38
CA VAL A 175 0.09 9.67 1.14
C VAL A 175 -1.06 9.42 2.11
N LEU A 176 -1.46 8.17 2.25
CA LEU A 176 -2.41 7.78 3.28
C LEU A 176 -1.98 6.51 3.99
N SER A 177 -2.41 6.39 5.23
CA SER A 177 -2.37 5.12 5.95
C SER A 177 -3.57 4.27 5.54
N ALA A 178 -3.35 2.99 5.24
CA ALA A 178 -4.43 2.05 4.99
C ALA A 178 -5.36 1.96 6.22
N PRO A 179 -6.68 1.72 6.02
CA PRO A 179 -7.61 1.58 7.14
C PRO A 179 -7.27 0.34 7.97
N MET A 180 -7.32 0.45 9.30
CA MET A 180 -6.96 -0.64 10.22
C MET A 180 -7.96 -1.82 10.21
N ASP A 181 -9.25 -1.52 10.00
CA ASP A 181 -10.34 -2.49 10.11
C ASP A 181 -10.16 -3.77 9.24
N PRO A 182 -9.79 -3.68 7.95
CA PRO A 182 -9.40 -4.85 7.14
C PRO A 182 -8.33 -5.75 7.78
N PHE A 183 -7.30 -5.17 8.40
CA PHE A 183 -6.19 -5.92 8.99
C PHE A 183 -6.62 -6.64 10.27
N ILE A 184 -7.45 -6.00 11.11
CA ILE A 184 -8.06 -6.65 12.29
C ILE A 184 -8.92 -7.83 11.84
N LYS A 185 -9.78 -7.64 10.84
CA LYS A 185 -10.62 -8.71 10.28
C LYS A 185 -9.80 -9.86 9.72
N ALA A 186 -8.69 -9.55 9.05
CA ALA A 186 -7.78 -10.53 8.47
C ALA A 186 -7.05 -11.34 9.56
N ALA A 187 -6.56 -10.71 10.62
CA ALA A 187 -5.97 -11.40 11.77
C ALA A 187 -6.98 -12.34 12.45
N ILE A 188 -8.22 -11.88 12.66
CA ILE A 188 -9.31 -12.71 13.21
C ILE A 188 -9.64 -13.88 12.27
N GLY A 189 -9.69 -13.62 10.95
CA GLY A 189 -9.94 -14.62 9.92
C GLY A 189 -8.89 -15.73 9.92
N LEU A 190 -7.61 -15.36 9.96
CA LEU A 190 -6.49 -16.30 10.07
C LEU A 190 -6.58 -17.13 11.36
N ALA A 191 -6.83 -16.48 12.50
CA ALA A 191 -6.96 -17.18 13.78
C ALA A 191 -8.11 -18.22 13.80
N LYS A 192 -9.23 -17.95 13.12
CA LYS A 192 -10.33 -18.91 12.98
C LYS A 192 -9.91 -20.14 12.18
N GLN A 193 -9.13 -19.97 11.10
CA GLN A 193 -8.66 -21.09 10.29
C GLN A 193 -7.66 -21.98 11.04
N LEU A 194 -6.85 -21.39 11.93
CA LEU A 194 -5.92 -22.14 12.79
C LEU A 194 -6.65 -23.01 13.82
N LYS A 195 -7.78 -22.56 14.37
CA LYS A 195 -8.58 -23.30 15.36
C LYS A 195 -9.36 -24.48 14.79
N ASN A 196 -9.57 -24.51 13.47
CA ASN A 196 -10.36 -25.53 12.78
C ASN A 196 -9.51 -26.70 12.27
N LYS A 197 -8.24 -26.79 12.69
CA LYS A 197 -7.32 -27.90 12.44
C LYS A 197 -7.04 -28.62 13.75
#